data_AF-A0A9X6LU29-F1
#
_entry.id   AF-A0A9X6LU29-F1
#
_cell.length_a   1.000
_cell.length_b   1.000
_cell.length_c   1.000
_cell.angle_alpha   90.00
_cell.angle_beta   90.00
_cell.angle_gamma   90.00
#
_symmetry.space_group_name_H-M   'P 1'
#
loop_
_entity.id
_entity.type
_entity.pdbx_description
1 polymer ?
#
loop_
_entity_poly.entity_id
_entity_poly.type
_entity_poly.pdbx_seq_one_letter_code
_entity_poly.pdbx_strand_id
1 'polypeptide(L)' 'MKLVNNIRMIMAQKNIDNIAELIRITGVSRNSVNKLWHNESVSSLRLDTLMAICEKLDVKLSDLIEYIPGDIESK' A
#
# COMPACT_ATOMS: atom_id res chain seq x y z
N MET A 1 10.16 -4.52 14.29
CA MET A 1 10.40 -3.95 12.93
C MET A 1 9.12 -4.05 12.12
N LYS A 2 8.56 -2.92 11.69
CA LYS A 2 7.25 -2.89 11.02
C LYS A 2 7.33 -2.03 9.76
N LEU A 3 6.76 -2.52 8.67
CA LEU A 3 6.50 -1.72 7.47
C LEU A 3 5.01 -1.44 7.45
N VAL A 4 4.62 -0.17 7.50
CA VAL A 4 3.22 0.27 7.39
C VAL A 4 2.98 0.89 6.03
N ASN A 5 1.70 1.06 5.67
CA ASN A 5 1.33 1.65 4.40
C ASN A 5 0.14 2.61 4.53
N ASN A 6 0.05 3.55 3.59
CA ASN A 6 -0.96 4.61 3.53
C ASN A 6 -1.97 4.43 2.40
N ILE A 7 -2.15 3.21 1.87
CA ILE A 7 -2.97 2.99 0.66
C ILE A 7 -4.40 3.54 0.80
N ARG A 8 -5.00 3.41 1.98
CA ARG A 8 -6.37 3.88 2.26
C ARG A 8 -6.47 5.41 2.17
N MET A 9 -5.46 6.13 2.66
CA MET A 9 -5.40 7.59 2.57
C MET A 9 -5.21 8.04 1.13
N ILE A 10 -4.34 7.36 0.38
CA ILE A 10 -4.10 7.65 -1.04
C ILE A 10 -5.36 7.39 -1.87
N MET A 11 -6.08 6.29 -1.60
CA MET A 11 -7.35 5.99 -2.25
C MET A 11 -8.39 7.08 -2.00
N ALA A 12 -8.54 7.53 -0.74
CA ALA A 12 -9.46 8.62 -0.39
C ALA A 12 -9.11 9.93 -1.11
N GLN A 13 -7.82 10.29 -1.18
CA GLN A 13 -7.36 11.49 -1.89
C GLN A 13 -7.59 11.43 -3.41
N LYS A 14 -7.62 10.21 -3.98
CA LYS A 14 -7.78 9.97 -5.42
C LYS A 14 -9.19 9.54 -5.83
N ASN A 15 -10.15 9.57 -4.90
CA ASN A 15 -11.53 9.12 -5.12
C ASN A 15 -11.62 7.68 -5.66
N ILE A 16 -10.82 6.77 -5.09
CA ILE A 16 -10.87 5.34 -5.39
C ILE A 16 -11.74 4.67 -4.33
N ASP A 17 -12.93 4.23 -4.73
CA ASP A 17 -13.98 3.89 -3.76
C ASP A 17 -13.81 2.49 -3.16
N ASN A 18 -13.12 1.59 -3.86
CA ASN A 18 -13.03 0.20 -3.44
C ASN A 18 -11.79 -0.55 -3.97
N ILE A 19 -11.54 -1.71 -3.36
CA ILE A 19 -10.42 -2.59 -3.70
C ILE A 19 -10.48 -3.07 -5.16
N ALA A 20 -11.66 -3.34 -5.71
CA ALA A 20 -11.78 -3.83 -7.08
C ALA A 20 -11.35 -2.77 -8.09
N GLU A 21 -11.68 -1.51 -7.83
CA GLU A 21 -11.19 -0.38 -8.62
C GLU A 21 -9.68 -0.21 -8.50
N LEU A 22 -9.13 -0.29 -7.28
CA LEU A 22 -7.67 -0.22 -7.08
C LEU A 22 -6.93 -1.31 -7.88
N ILE A 23 -7.44 -2.55 -7.87
CA ILE A 23 -6.89 -3.66 -8.67
C ILE A 23 -6.94 -3.32 -10.17
N ARG A 24 -8.07 -2.78 -10.66
CA ARG A 24 -8.24 -2.40 -12.06
C ARG A 24 -7.26 -1.31 -12.50
N ILE A 25 -7.05 -0.29 -11.65
CA ILE A 25 -6.15 0.83 -11.95
C ILE A 25 -4.68 0.39 -11.92
N THR A 26 -4.30 -0.36 -10.89
CA THR A 26 -2.89 -0.71 -10.63
C THR A 26 -2.43 -1.95 -11.38
N GLY A 27 -3.34 -2.84 -11.78
CA GLY A 27 -3.01 -4.15 -12.36
C GLY A 27 -2.39 -5.12 -11.35
N VAL A 28 -2.34 -4.75 -10.07
CA VAL A 28 -1.73 -5.57 -9.01
C VAL A 28 -2.67 -6.68 -8.56
N SER A 29 -2.10 -7.82 -8.18
CA SER A 29 -2.88 -8.97 -7.72
C SER A 29 -3.75 -8.64 -6.50
N ARG A 30 -4.94 -9.27 -6.43
CA ARG A 30 -5.84 -9.14 -5.27
C ARG A 30 -5.14 -9.44 -3.95
N ASN A 31 -4.28 -10.45 -3.91
CA ASN A 31 -3.55 -10.83 -2.70
C ASN A 31 -2.63 -9.68 -2.22
N SER A 32 -1.89 -9.07 -3.14
CA SER A 32 -1.02 -7.94 -2.83
C SER A 32 -1.80 -6.71 -2.37
N VAL A 33 -2.93 -6.41 -3.02
CA VAL A 33 -3.81 -5.31 -2.60
C VAL A 33 -4.41 -5.57 -1.23
N ASN A 34 -4.85 -6.80 -0.93
CA ASN A 34 -5.39 -7.15 0.38
C ASN A 34 -4.36 -6.96 1.50
N LYS A 35 -3.09 -7.34 1.28
CA LYS A 35 -2.00 -7.10 2.24
C LYS A 35 -1.84 -5.62 2.57
N LEU A 36 -1.88 -4.75 1.56
CA LEU A 36 -1.84 -3.30 1.77
C LEU A 36 -3.11 -2.82 2.49
N TRP A 37 -4.28 -3.25 2.02
CA TRP A 37 -5.56 -2.84 2.59
C TRP A 37 -5.67 -3.17 4.08
N HIS A 38 -5.26 -4.37 4.50
CA HIS A 38 -5.27 -4.79 5.91
C HIS A 38 -4.00 -4.41 6.69
N ASN A 39 -3.01 -3.81 6.02
CA ASN A 39 -1.69 -3.52 6.58
C ASN A 39 -1.00 -4.77 7.16
N GLU A 40 -1.20 -5.91 6.50
CA GLU A 40 -0.73 -7.23 6.91
C GLU A 40 0.41 -7.71 6.01
N SER A 41 1.52 -8.13 6.63
CA SER A 41 2.68 -8.67 5.90
C SER A 41 3.17 -7.75 4.76
N VAL A 42 3.10 -6.43 4.92
CA VAL A 42 3.51 -5.43 3.90
C VAL A 42 4.97 -5.64 3.49
N SER A 43 5.83 -6.03 4.44
CA SER A 43 7.24 -6.38 4.20
C SER A 43 7.45 -7.55 3.23
N SER A 44 6.44 -8.40 3.02
CA SER A 44 6.50 -9.51 2.06
C SER A 44 6.15 -9.12 0.62
N LEU A 45 5.69 -7.88 0.40
CA LEU A 45 5.41 -7.37 -0.93
C LEU A 45 6.73 -7.10 -1.66
N ARG A 46 6.76 -7.50 -2.92
CA ARG A 46 7.90 -7.20 -3.79
C ARG A 46 7.91 -5.72 -4.13
N LEU A 47 9.11 -5.15 -4.28
CA LEU A 47 9.29 -3.74 -4.60
C LEU A 47 8.66 -3.36 -5.94
N ASP A 48 8.71 -4.25 -6.94
CA ASP A 48 8.06 -4.08 -8.26
C ASP A 48 6.55 -3.79 -8.12
N THR A 49 5.88 -4.47 -7.19
CA THR A 49 4.46 -4.34 -6.92
C THR A 49 4.16 -2.97 -6.30
N LEU A 50 4.99 -2.53 -5.37
CA LEU A 50 4.85 -1.22 -4.74
C LEU A 50 5.09 -0.09 -5.76
N MET A 51 6.11 -0.24 -6.62
CA MET A 51 6.40 0.71 -7.70
C MET A 51 5.25 0.79 -8.71
N ALA A 52 4.66 -0.34 -9.12
CA ALA A 52 3.51 -0.33 -10.02
C ALA A 52 2.32 0.46 -9.45
N ILE A 53 2.06 0.36 -8.14
CA ILE A 53 1.03 1.17 -7.49
C ILE A 53 1.42 2.64 -7.52
N CYS A 54 2.67 2.97 -7.19
CA CYS A 54 3.18 4.33 -7.21
C CYS A 54 3.05 4.99 -8.58
N GLU A 55 3.42 4.29 -9.65
CA GLU A 55 3.31 4.78 -11.03
C GLU A 55 1.86 5.00 -11.45
N LYS A 56 0.96 4.07 -11.13
CA LYS A 56 -0.45 4.15 -11.54
C LYS A 56 -1.25 5.16 -10.73
N LEU A 57 -0.83 5.41 -9.50
CA LEU A 57 -1.44 6.40 -8.65
C LEU A 57 -0.71 7.74 -8.68
N ASP A 58 0.44 7.88 -9.36
CA ASP A 58 1.25 9.12 -9.33
C ASP A 58 1.56 9.58 -7.89
N VAL A 59 2.20 8.70 -7.12
CA VAL A 59 2.64 8.95 -5.73
C VAL A 59 4.07 8.45 -5.54
N LYS A 60 4.80 9.01 -4.57
CA LYS A 60 6.14 8.50 -4.25
C LYS A 60 6.04 7.25 -3.39
N LEU A 61 7.07 6.40 -3.46
CA LEU A 61 7.16 5.23 -2.59
C LEU A 61 7.13 5.61 -1.11
N SER A 62 7.74 6.74 -0.73
CA SER A 62 7.72 7.28 0.63
C SER A 62 6.34 7.73 1.09
N ASP A 63 5.43 8.07 0.17
CA ASP A 63 4.06 8.42 0.51
C ASP A 63 3.23 7.15 0.75
N LEU A 64 3.57 6.06 0.04
CA LEU A 64 2.87 4.78 0.11
C LEU A 64 3.28 3.93 1.32
N ILE A 65 4.58 3.82 1.62
CA ILE A 65 5.11 2.96 2.69
C ILE A 65 6.02 3.72 3.65
N GLU A 66 5.98 3.31 4.91
CA GLU A 66 6.82 3.86 5.96
C GLU A 66 7.45 2.72 6.77
N TYR A 67 8.77 2.76 6.89
CA TYR A 67 9.53 1.85 7.73
C TYR A 67 9.60 2.41 9.15
N ILE A 68 9.13 1.61 10.11
CA ILE A 68 9.18 1.95 11.53
C ILE A 68 10.26 1.08 12.20
N PRO A 69 11.42 1.64 12.57
CA PRO A 69 12.43 0.94 13.36
C PRO A 69 11.91 0.66 14.77
N GLY A 70 12.18 -0.54 15.30
CA GLY A 70 11.86 -0.91 16.69
C GLY A 70 10.43 -1.40 16.94
N ASP A 71 10.18 -1.85 18.18
CA ASP A 71 8.84 -2.18 18.71
C ASP A 71 8.18 -0.90 19.22
N ILE A 72 7.58 -0.14 18.31
CA ILE A 72 6.54 0.82 18.73
C ILE A 72 5.26 0.02 18.87
N GLU A 73 5.16 -0.74 19.97
CA GLU A 73 3.86 -1.12 20.52
C GLU A 73 3.20 0.16 21.03
N SER A 74 2.48 0.84 20.13
CA SER A 74 1.44 1.77 20.55
C SER A 74 0.35 0.93 21.22
N LYS A 75 0.28 1.02 22.55
CA LYS A 75 -0.86 0.60 23.38
C LYS A 75 -2.17 1.18 22.86
#